data_AF-K1XJ42-F1
#
_entry.id   AF-K1XJ42-F1
#
_cell.length_a   1.000
_cell.length_b   1.000
_cell.length_c   1.000
_cell.angle_alpha   90.00
_cell.angle_beta   90.00
_cell.angle_gamma   90.00
#
_symmetry.space_group_name_H-M   'P 1'
#
loop_
_entity.id
_entity.type
_entity.pdbx_description
1 polymer ?
#
loop_
_entity_poly.entity_id
_entity_poly.type
_entity_poly.pdbx_seq_one_letter_code
_entity_poly.pdbx_strand_id
1 'polypeptide(L)'
;MKKIVVIMIFILLGIWTVSADLSDWLFCSLKKDAVTISLKQTTWYYKCKDTIVSLEHLIVETAKDLMKVQTYLNRWRDIEYRKTVKIEKKALLDRLLLSRTTIVTNMKTFQSNLLQKSIQYFIIKVNPYKISLQKSLVKIQALSGFATQELNAYQFLLRAQVAVIEKLSKVTTQGELTDLLKTYVYLKKEIQWKSE
;
A
#
# COMPACT_ATOMS: atom_id res chain seq x y z
N MET A 1 10.59 4.08 -12.57
CA MET A 1 9.53 4.80 -13.31
C MET A 1 8.72 3.89 -14.24
N LYS A 2 9.31 3.09 -15.13
CA LYS A 2 8.56 2.20 -16.05
C LYS A 2 7.55 1.24 -15.37
N LYS A 3 7.83 0.72 -14.15
CA LYS A 3 6.92 -0.22 -13.45
C LYS A 3 5.72 0.42 -12.72
N ILE A 4 5.80 1.69 -12.29
CA ILE A 4 4.63 2.41 -11.73
C ILE A 4 3.61 2.66 -12.84
N VAL A 5 4.11 2.99 -14.03
CA VAL A 5 3.30 3.07 -15.25
C VAL A 5 2.68 1.71 -15.58
N VAL A 6 3.43 0.60 -15.44
CA VAL A 6 2.88 -0.75 -15.59
C VAL A 6 1.77 -1.03 -14.58
N ILE A 7 1.95 -0.76 -13.28
CA ILE A 7 0.89 -0.96 -12.28
C ILE A 7 -0.36 -0.12 -12.62
N MET A 8 -0.20 1.14 -13.05
CA MET A 8 -1.32 1.95 -13.52
C MET A 8 -1.97 1.43 -14.81
N ILE A 9 -1.19 0.96 -15.79
CA ILE A 9 -1.70 0.38 -17.03
C ILE A 9 -2.49 -0.91 -16.73
N PHE A 10 -2.00 -1.74 -15.83
CA PHE A 10 -2.67 -2.98 -15.44
C PHE A 10 -3.96 -2.74 -14.63
N ILE A 11 -4.02 -1.67 -13.83
CA ILE A 11 -5.26 -1.21 -13.19
C ILE A 11 -6.24 -0.62 -14.23
N LEU A 12 -5.74 0.15 -15.21
CA LEU A 12 -6.54 0.70 -16.32
C LEU A 12 -7.12 -0.39 -17.24
N LEU A 13 -6.44 -1.52 -17.39
CA LEU A 13 -6.87 -2.65 -18.22
C LEU A 13 -7.81 -3.64 -17.48
N GLY A 14 -8.09 -3.42 -16.19
CA GLY A 14 -9.01 -4.28 -15.42
C GLY A 14 -8.49 -5.70 -15.15
N ILE A 15 -7.19 -5.94 -15.31
CA ILE A 15 -6.60 -7.30 -15.22
C ILE A 15 -6.25 -7.69 -13.77
N TRP A 16 -6.42 -6.80 -12.79
CA TRP A 16 -6.07 -7.09 -11.39
C TRP A 16 -7.30 -7.50 -10.57
N THR A 17 -7.51 -8.81 -10.45
CA THR A 17 -8.06 -9.43 -9.23
C THR A 17 -6.93 -9.50 -8.19
N VAL A 18 -6.51 -8.37 -7.64
CA VAL A 18 -5.47 -8.40 -6.60
C VAL A 18 -6.02 -7.88 -5.30
N SER A 19 -6.56 -8.84 -4.55
CA SER A 19 -6.73 -8.80 -3.10
C SER A 19 -5.43 -9.14 -2.35
N ALA A 20 -4.29 -9.28 -3.03
CA ALA A 20 -3.02 -9.51 -2.36
C ALA A 20 -2.56 -8.23 -1.65
N ASP A 21 -2.25 -8.34 -0.36
CA ASP A 21 -1.70 -7.23 0.41
C ASP A 21 -0.42 -6.73 -0.26
N LEU A 22 -0.31 -5.42 -0.47
CA LEU A 22 0.87 -4.79 -1.04
C LEU A 22 2.14 -5.19 -0.26
N SER A 23 2.00 -5.52 1.03
CA SER A 23 3.10 -6.02 1.86
C SER A 23 3.75 -7.29 1.31
N ASP A 24 3.00 -8.13 0.60
CA ASP A 24 3.49 -9.42 0.05
C ASP A 24 4.47 -9.23 -1.12
N TRP A 25 4.51 -8.02 -1.68
CA TRP A 25 5.31 -7.66 -2.86
C TRP A 25 6.52 -6.79 -2.51
N LEU A 26 6.71 -6.50 -1.22
CA LEU A 26 7.82 -5.66 -0.75
C LEU A 26 9.07 -6.49 -0.50
N PHE A 27 10.19 -5.98 -0.97
CA PHE A 27 11.52 -6.48 -0.67
C PHE A 27 12.29 -5.50 0.20
N CYS A 28 12.99 -6.00 1.21
CA CYS A 28 13.84 -5.22 2.10
C CYS A 28 15.32 -5.57 1.93
N SER A 29 16.17 -4.56 2.05
CA SER A 29 17.59 -4.72 2.29
C SER A 29 17.93 -4.17 3.67
N LEU A 30 18.63 -4.98 4.45
CA LEU A 30 19.13 -4.63 5.78
C LEU A 30 20.62 -4.29 5.66
N LYS A 31 20.95 -3.00 5.77
CA LYS A 31 22.32 -2.55 6.04
C LYS A 31 22.44 -2.20 7.52
N LYS A 32 23.67 -2.20 8.06
CA LYS A 32 23.95 -1.99 9.50
C LYS A 32 23.10 -0.88 10.14
N ASP A 33 22.86 0.21 9.42
CA ASP A 33 22.13 1.38 9.95
C ASP A 33 20.94 1.82 9.07
N ALA A 34 20.56 1.04 8.05
CA ALA A 34 19.51 1.45 7.12
C ALA A 34 18.70 0.28 6.58
N VAL A 35 17.38 0.44 6.62
CA VAL A 35 16.44 -0.46 5.93
C VAL A 35 15.95 0.22 4.67
N THR A 36 16.18 -0.41 3.52
CA THR A 36 15.64 0.06 2.24
C THR A 36 14.50 -0.86 1.80
N ILE A 37 13.34 -0.27 1.48
CA ILE A 37 12.16 -0.99 0.97
C ILE A 37 12.03 -0.72 -0.54
N SER A 38 11.71 -1.77 -1.31
CA SER A 38 11.62 -1.71 -2.75
C SER A 38 10.58 -2.69 -3.30
N LEU A 39 9.97 -2.34 -4.44
CA LEU A 39 9.16 -3.27 -5.26
C LEU A 39 10.00 -4.08 -6.25
N LYS A 40 11.29 -3.76 -6.39
CA LYS A 40 12.23 -4.44 -7.27
C LYS A 40 13.12 -5.36 -6.45
N GLN A 41 13.03 -6.66 -6.74
CA GLN A 41 14.03 -7.62 -6.28
C GLN A 41 15.39 -7.28 -6.89
N THR A 42 16.40 -7.21 -6.04
CA THR A 42 17.81 -7.14 -6.43
C THR A 42 18.58 -8.18 -5.62
N THR A 43 19.84 -8.44 -5.96
CA THR A 43 20.66 -9.54 -5.41
C THR A 43 20.78 -9.54 -3.88
N TRP A 44 20.53 -8.41 -3.22
CA TRP A 44 20.67 -8.22 -1.77
C TRP A 44 19.36 -7.87 -1.05
N TYR A 45 18.23 -8.17 -1.69
CA TYR A 45 16.91 -7.79 -1.21
C TYR A 45 16.07 -9.05 -1.03
N TYR A 46 15.60 -9.27 0.20
CA TYR A 46 14.75 -10.39 0.59
C TYR A 46 13.31 -9.94 0.72
N LYS A 47 12.35 -10.87 0.66
CA LYS A 47 10.95 -10.52 0.95
C LYS A 47 10.86 -10.00 2.39
N CYS A 48 10.23 -8.84 2.55
CA CYS A 48 10.11 -8.23 3.87
C CYS A 48 9.36 -9.13 4.84
N LYS A 49 8.29 -9.78 4.37
CA LYS A 49 7.45 -10.68 5.15
C LYS A 49 8.25 -11.86 5.71
N ASP A 50 8.99 -12.55 4.84
CA ASP A 50 9.82 -13.69 5.23
C ASP A 50 10.92 -13.28 6.22
N THR A 51 11.50 -12.09 6.01
CA THR A 51 12.48 -11.50 6.92
C THR A 51 11.89 -11.21 8.30
N ILE A 52 10.68 -10.65 8.36
CA ILE A 52 9.96 -10.38 9.61
C ILE A 52 9.66 -11.70 10.34
N VAL A 53 9.15 -12.72 9.64
CA VAL A 53 8.87 -14.04 10.22
C VAL A 53 10.15 -14.66 10.81
N SER A 54 11.27 -14.55 10.09
CA SER A 54 12.57 -15.04 10.56
C SER A 54 13.03 -14.30 11.82
N LEU A 55 12.86 -12.98 11.87
CA LEU A 55 13.17 -12.18 13.05
C LEU A 55 12.26 -12.55 14.23
N GLU A 56 10.97 -12.78 14.01
CA GLU A 56 10.02 -13.18 15.05
C GLU A 56 10.40 -14.52 15.68
N HIS A 57 10.85 -15.48 14.87
CA HIS A 57 11.37 -16.75 15.36
C HIS A 57 12.58 -16.52 16.29
N LEU A 58 13.57 -15.75 15.84
CA LEU A 58 14.78 -15.45 16.61
C LEU A 58 14.48 -14.68 17.90
N ILE A 59 13.50 -13.77 17.88
CA ILE A 59 13.03 -13.03 19.07
C ILE A 59 12.48 -14.02 20.10
N VAL A 60 11.60 -14.93 19.68
CA VAL A 60 10.98 -15.93 20.56
C VAL A 60 12.04 -16.87 21.15
N GLU A 61 12.98 -17.35 20.35
CA GLU A 61 14.07 -18.21 20.82
C GLU A 61 14.98 -17.49 21.82
N THR A 62 15.38 -16.26 21.50
CA THR A 62 16.24 -15.45 22.38
C THR A 62 15.54 -15.14 23.70
N ALA A 63 14.24 -14.85 23.68
CA ALA A 63 13.45 -14.64 24.89
C ALA A 63 13.36 -15.91 25.75
N LYS A 64 13.10 -17.07 25.14
CA LYS A 64 13.09 -18.37 25.85
C LYS A 64 14.43 -18.66 26.51
N ASP A 65 15.53 -18.40 25.82
CA ASP A 65 16.86 -18.59 26.39
C ASP A 65 17.15 -17.65 27.55
N LEU A 66 16.71 -16.40 27.46
CA LEU A 66 16.85 -15.44 28.54
C LEU A 66 16.08 -15.90 29.81
N MET A 67 14.90 -16.51 29.64
CA MET A 67 14.15 -17.13 30.74
C MET A 67 14.89 -18.33 31.36
N LYS A 68 15.54 -19.17 30.53
CA LYS A 68 16.38 -20.28 31.04
C LYS A 68 17.57 -19.75 31.85
N VAL A 69 18.26 -18.72 31.36
CA VAL A 69 19.36 -18.08 32.07
C VAL A 69 18.89 -17.49 33.41
N GLN A 70 17.72 -16.85 33.43
CA GLN A 70 17.12 -16.36 34.67
C GLN A 70 16.84 -17.50 35.67
N THR A 71 16.40 -18.66 35.19
CA THR A 71 16.15 -19.83 36.04
C THR A 71 17.45 -20.37 36.65
N TYR A 72 18.57 -20.37 35.91
CA TYR A 72 19.87 -20.74 36.46
C TYR A 72 20.38 -19.74 37.50
N LEU A 73 20.19 -18.44 37.27
CA LEU A 73 20.51 -17.40 38.23
C LEU A 73 19.71 -17.55 39.53
N ASN A 74 18.41 -17.83 39.43
CA ASN A 74 17.56 -18.05 40.61
C ASN A 74 17.99 -19.28 41.42
N ARG A 75 18.66 -20.24 40.78
CA ARG A 75 19.23 -21.45 41.41
C ARG A 75 20.69 -21.26 41.84
N TRP A 76 21.21 -20.03 41.82
CA TRP A 76 22.58 -19.68 42.22
C TRP A 76 23.69 -20.45 41.47
N ARG A 77 23.43 -20.88 40.23
CA ARG A 77 24.40 -21.61 39.39
C ARG A 77 25.24 -20.68 38.52
N ASP A 78 26.56 -20.83 38.54
CA ASP A 78 27.54 -20.09 37.72
C ASP A 78 27.24 -18.57 37.64
N ILE A 79 26.94 -17.94 38.78
CA ILE A 79 26.24 -16.65 38.84
C ILE A 79 26.90 -15.57 37.98
N GLU A 80 28.20 -15.39 38.09
CA GLU A 80 28.93 -14.37 37.34
C GLU A 80 28.86 -14.62 35.84
N TYR A 81 29.16 -15.85 35.42
CA TYR A 81 29.03 -16.26 34.02
C TYR A 81 27.60 -16.05 33.48
N ARG A 82 26.57 -16.47 34.22
CA ARG A 82 25.17 -16.34 33.80
C ARG A 82 24.70 -14.88 33.76
N LYS A 83 25.23 -13.99 34.61
CA LYS A 83 24.97 -12.55 34.55
C LYS A 83 25.46 -11.96 33.23
N THR A 84 26.70 -12.28 32.81
CA THR A 84 27.26 -11.84 31.53
C THR A 84 26.42 -12.34 30.35
N VAL A 85 26.11 -13.64 30.32
CA VAL A 85 25.26 -14.23 29.26
C VAL A 85 23.87 -13.57 29.22
N LYS A 86 23.29 -13.21 30.37
CA LYS A 86 22.00 -12.51 30.42
C LYS A 86 22.08 -11.13 29.77
N ILE A 87 23.15 -10.37 30.02
CA ILE A 87 23.36 -9.04 29.44
C ILE A 87 23.48 -9.15 27.91
N GLU A 88 24.29 -10.09 27.42
CA GLU A 88 24.49 -10.31 25.98
C GLU A 88 23.19 -10.72 25.28
N LYS A 89 22.45 -11.68 25.85
CA LYS A 89 21.16 -12.11 25.30
C LYS A 89 20.11 -11.00 25.32
N LYS A 90 20.10 -10.15 26.37
CA LYS A 90 19.24 -8.97 26.40
C LYS A 90 19.59 -8.00 25.27
N ALA A 91 20.87 -7.68 25.10
CA ALA A 91 21.33 -6.80 24.03
C ALA A 91 21.06 -7.38 22.63
N LEU A 92 21.07 -8.70 22.46
CA LEU A 92 20.64 -9.35 21.22
C LEU A 92 19.13 -9.20 21.01
N LEU A 93 18.31 -9.47 22.03
CA LEU A 93 16.85 -9.35 21.96
C LEU A 93 16.44 -7.92 21.57
N ASP A 94 17.04 -6.91 22.20
CA ASP A 94 16.78 -5.50 21.91
C ASP A 94 17.13 -5.15 20.45
N ARG A 95 18.25 -5.67 19.92
CA ARG A 95 18.64 -5.49 18.51
C ARG A 95 17.66 -6.16 17.54
N LEU A 96 17.16 -7.34 17.86
CA LEU A 96 16.19 -8.06 17.03
C LEU A 96 14.83 -7.33 17.00
N LEU A 97 14.36 -6.86 18.16
CA LEU A 97 13.13 -6.06 18.27
C LEU A 97 13.23 -4.73 17.52
N LEU A 98 14.37 -4.05 17.64
CA LEU A 98 14.65 -2.82 16.90
C LEU A 98 14.64 -3.09 15.38
N SER A 99 15.30 -4.16 14.93
CA SER A 99 15.35 -4.54 13.51
C SER A 99 13.94 -4.80 12.96
N ARG A 100 13.13 -5.59 13.68
CA ARG A 100 11.74 -5.87 13.29
C ARG A 100 10.93 -4.57 13.19
N THR A 101 11.00 -3.73 14.21
CA THR A 101 10.26 -2.46 14.26
C THR A 101 10.66 -1.53 13.12
N THR A 102 11.96 -1.41 12.86
CA THR A 102 12.47 -0.58 11.75
C THR A 102 11.99 -1.08 10.40
N ILE A 103 11.97 -2.38 10.14
CA ILE A 103 11.45 -2.93 8.89
C ILE A 103 9.96 -2.62 8.73
N VAL A 104 9.16 -2.92 9.76
CA VAL A 104 7.71 -2.70 9.73
C VAL A 104 7.37 -1.22 9.51
N THR A 105 8.05 -0.32 10.21
CA THR A 105 7.85 1.13 10.05
C THR A 105 8.22 1.59 8.64
N ASN A 106 9.36 1.17 8.11
CA ASN A 106 9.76 1.54 6.75
C ASN A 106 8.82 0.95 5.68
N MET A 107 8.28 -0.26 5.88
CA MET A 107 7.26 -0.82 5.00
C MET A 107 6.01 0.05 4.98
N LYS A 108 5.47 0.40 6.15
CA LYS A 108 4.27 1.25 6.26
C LYS A 108 4.49 2.62 5.60
N THR A 109 5.63 3.27 5.88
CA THR A 109 6.00 4.54 5.27
C THR A 109 6.10 4.42 3.74
N PHE A 110 6.73 3.36 3.24
CA PHE A 110 6.83 3.11 1.80
C PHE A 110 5.46 2.93 1.16
N GLN A 111 4.58 2.12 1.76
CA GLN A 111 3.22 1.87 1.25
C GLN A 111 2.39 3.16 1.22
N SER A 112 2.41 3.94 2.30
CA SER A 112 1.72 5.23 2.37
C SER A 112 2.21 6.22 1.30
N ASN A 113 3.53 6.34 1.16
CA ASN A 113 4.14 7.19 0.14
C ASN A 113 3.81 6.74 -1.28
N LEU A 114 3.79 5.43 -1.53
CA LEU A 114 3.42 4.87 -2.83
C LEU A 114 1.96 5.17 -3.16
N LEU A 115 1.05 5.00 -2.20
CA LEU A 115 -0.37 5.31 -2.35
C LEU A 115 -0.58 6.79 -2.69
N GLN A 116 -0.03 7.69 -1.88
CA GLN A 116 -0.10 9.14 -2.07
C GLN A 116 0.40 9.56 -3.47
N LYS A 117 1.58 9.08 -3.87
CA LYS A 117 2.14 9.38 -5.19
C LYS A 117 1.31 8.82 -6.34
N SER A 118 0.71 7.64 -6.15
CA SER A 118 -0.16 7.01 -7.15
C SER A 118 -1.44 7.83 -7.34
N ILE A 119 -2.08 8.24 -6.25
CA ILE A 119 -3.25 9.14 -6.29
C ILE A 119 -2.89 10.45 -6.99
N GLN A 120 -1.80 11.10 -6.59
CA GLN A 120 -1.38 12.38 -7.18
C GLN A 120 -1.16 12.26 -8.69
N TYR A 121 -0.43 11.24 -9.14
CA TYR A 121 -0.19 11.01 -10.56
C TYR A 121 -1.50 10.76 -11.32
N PHE A 122 -2.39 9.96 -10.74
CA PHE A 122 -3.67 9.64 -11.37
C PHE A 122 -4.53 10.89 -11.54
N ILE A 123 -4.71 11.67 -10.46
CA ILE A 123 -5.49 12.90 -10.46
C ILE A 123 -4.99 13.89 -11.51
N ILE A 124 -3.67 14.10 -11.60
CA ILE A 124 -3.07 14.97 -12.63
C ILE A 124 -3.50 14.52 -14.05
N LYS A 125 -3.53 13.21 -14.31
CA LYS A 125 -3.90 12.66 -15.62
C LYS A 125 -5.40 12.73 -15.91
N VAL A 126 -6.27 12.59 -14.91
CA VAL A 126 -7.73 12.58 -15.13
C VAL A 126 -8.39 13.95 -14.99
N ASN A 127 -7.71 14.95 -14.42
CA ASN A 127 -8.30 16.28 -14.21
C ASN A 127 -8.77 16.96 -15.53
N PRO A 128 -8.05 16.88 -16.66
CA PRO A 128 -8.56 17.41 -17.93
C PRO A 128 -9.86 16.74 -18.38
N TYR A 129 -9.98 15.43 -18.17
CA TYR A 129 -11.20 14.68 -18.47
C TYR A 129 -12.35 15.10 -17.54
N LYS A 130 -12.09 15.27 -16.23
CA LYS A 130 -13.07 15.82 -15.27
C LYS A 130 -13.65 17.15 -15.74
N ILE A 131 -12.78 18.08 -16.16
CA ILE A 131 -13.19 19.40 -16.66
C ILE A 131 -14.08 19.25 -17.91
N SER A 132 -13.73 18.33 -18.83
CA SER A 132 -14.54 18.03 -20.01
C SER A 132 -15.95 17.54 -19.63
N LEU A 133 -16.05 16.59 -18.68
CA LEU A 133 -17.33 16.08 -18.17
C LEU A 133 -18.18 17.19 -17.55
N GLN A 134 -17.57 18.06 -16.75
CA GLN A 134 -18.27 19.21 -16.15
C GLN A 134 -18.79 20.19 -17.20
N LYS A 135 -18.03 20.47 -18.26
CA LYS A 135 -18.51 21.28 -19.40
C LYS A 135 -19.70 20.63 -20.10
N SER A 136 -19.66 19.31 -20.32
CA SER A 136 -20.79 18.57 -20.90
C SER A 136 -22.03 18.63 -20.00
N LEU A 137 -21.87 18.53 -18.68
CA LEU A 137 -22.97 18.68 -17.73
C LEU A 137 -23.64 20.06 -17.80
N VAL A 138 -22.85 21.14 -17.92
CA VAL A 138 -23.38 22.50 -18.10
C VAL A 138 -24.17 22.62 -19.39
N LYS A 139 -23.67 22.05 -20.50
CA LYS A 139 -24.39 22.03 -21.79
C LYS A 139 -25.73 21.28 -21.68
N ILE A 140 -25.75 20.12 -21.05
CA ILE A 140 -26.98 19.33 -20.86
C ILE A 140 -27.98 20.08 -19.98
N GLN A 141 -27.52 20.78 -18.94
CA GLN A 141 -28.40 21.56 -18.07
C GLN A 141 -29.07 22.73 -18.79
N ALA A 142 -28.41 23.33 -19.78
CA ALA A 142 -29.00 24.33 -20.66
C ALA A 142 -30.09 23.75 -21.59
N LEU A 143 -30.10 22.43 -21.81
CA LEU A 143 -31.10 21.71 -22.60
C LEU A 143 -32.25 21.14 -21.74
N SER A 144 -32.38 21.57 -20.48
CA SER A 144 -33.36 21.03 -19.52
C SER A 144 -34.82 21.08 -19.99
N GLY A 145 -35.17 21.98 -20.92
CA GLY A 145 -36.49 22.03 -21.55
C GLY A 145 -36.79 20.90 -22.55
N PHE A 146 -35.79 20.10 -22.94
CA PHE A 146 -35.89 18.99 -23.90
C PHE A 146 -35.45 17.66 -23.25
N ALA A 147 -35.65 17.50 -21.95
CA ALA A 147 -35.16 16.35 -21.20
C ALA A 147 -35.79 15.03 -21.69
N THR A 148 -34.98 14.16 -22.29
CA THR A 148 -35.35 12.77 -22.61
C THR A 148 -34.82 11.82 -21.52
N GLN A 149 -35.39 10.62 -21.44
CA GLN A 149 -34.91 9.58 -20.52
C GLN A 149 -33.43 9.24 -20.76
N GLU A 150 -33.01 9.21 -22.03
CA GLU A 150 -31.63 8.93 -22.44
C GLU A 150 -30.68 10.06 -22.01
N LEU A 151 -31.08 11.31 -22.20
CA LEU A 151 -30.31 12.48 -21.78
C LEU A 151 -30.12 12.51 -20.26
N ASN A 152 -31.17 12.16 -19.50
CA ASN A 152 -31.11 12.04 -18.04
C ASN A 152 -30.18 10.92 -17.59
N ALA A 153 -30.21 9.76 -18.26
CA ALA A 153 -29.32 8.64 -17.98
C ALA A 153 -27.85 9.01 -18.27
N TYR A 154 -27.59 9.70 -19.39
CA TYR A 154 -26.25 10.19 -19.71
C TYR A 154 -25.76 11.23 -18.70
N GLN A 155 -26.61 12.18 -18.31
CA GLN A 155 -26.30 13.16 -17.27
C GLN A 155 -25.93 12.49 -15.93
N PHE A 156 -26.67 11.42 -15.55
CA PHE A 156 -26.36 10.64 -14.36
C PHE A 156 -24.98 10.01 -14.42
N LEU A 157 -24.62 9.37 -15.54
CA LEU A 157 -23.30 8.76 -15.73
C LEU A 157 -22.16 9.79 -15.62
N LEU A 158 -22.33 10.96 -16.25
CA LEU A 158 -21.34 12.04 -16.17
C LEU A 158 -21.16 12.52 -14.71
N ARG A 159 -22.26 12.72 -13.97
CA ARG A 159 -22.20 13.11 -12.55
C ARG A 159 -21.53 12.05 -11.69
N ALA A 160 -21.87 10.78 -11.90
CA ALA A 160 -21.25 9.66 -11.20
C ALA A 160 -19.74 9.62 -11.45
N GLN A 161 -19.31 9.81 -12.70
CA GLN A 161 -17.90 9.79 -13.06
C GLN A 161 -17.12 10.96 -12.45
N VAL A 162 -17.70 12.16 -12.43
CA VAL A 162 -17.10 13.32 -11.74
C VAL A 162 -16.95 13.03 -10.23
N ALA A 163 -17.98 12.47 -9.60
CA ALA A 163 -17.95 12.14 -8.17
C ALA A 163 -16.89 11.08 -7.84
N VAL A 164 -16.70 10.08 -8.70
CA VAL A 164 -15.63 9.08 -8.54
C VAL A 164 -14.24 9.74 -8.61
N ILE A 165 -14.01 10.63 -9.58
CA ILE A 165 -12.74 11.37 -9.70
C ILE A 165 -12.48 12.23 -8.46
N GLU A 166 -13.52 12.84 -7.88
CA GLU A 166 -13.40 13.63 -6.65
C GLU A 166 -13.14 12.79 -5.40
N LYS A 167 -13.69 11.57 -5.33
CA LYS A 167 -13.41 10.64 -4.24
C LYS A 167 -11.96 10.11 -4.31
N LEU A 168 -11.44 9.89 -5.52
CA LEU A 168 -10.08 9.37 -5.71
C LEU A 168 -8.98 10.23 -5.06
N SER A 169 -9.18 11.55 -4.93
CA SER A 169 -8.20 12.43 -4.27
C SER A 169 -8.19 12.32 -2.75
N LYS A 170 -9.20 11.69 -2.15
CA LYS A 170 -9.40 11.58 -0.69
C LYS A 170 -9.12 10.18 -0.14
N VAL A 171 -8.71 9.26 -1.02
CA VAL A 171 -8.51 7.85 -0.67
C VAL A 171 -7.38 7.70 0.34
N THR A 172 -7.62 6.86 1.35
CA THR A 172 -6.64 6.58 2.41
C THR A 172 -6.11 5.16 2.39
N THR A 173 -6.76 4.26 1.65
CA THR A 173 -6.38 2.84 1.58
C THR A 173 -6.20 2.35 0.14
N GLN A 174 -5.35 1.34 -0.05
CA GLN A 174 -5.14 0.73 -1.36
C GLN A 174 -6.38 0.00 -1.90
N GLY A 175 -7.18 -0.59 -1.01
CA GLY A 175 -8.44 -1.27 -1.37
C GLY A 175 -9.44 -0.27 -1.96
N GLU A 176 -9.69 0.83 -1.25
CA GLU A 176 -10.56 1.91 -1.71
C GLU A 176 -10.08 2.52 -3.04
N LEU A 177 -8.76 2.72 -3.20
CA LEU A 177 -8.19 3.19 -4.47
C LEU A 177 -8.55 2.23 -5.62
N THR A 178 -8.37 0.93 -5.39
CA THR A 178 -8.60 -0.10 -6.39
C THR A 178 -10.07 -0.16 -6.81
N ASP A 179 -10.99 -0.09 -5.85
CA ASP A 179 -12.43 -0.15 -6.14
C ASP A 179 -12.94 1.11 -6.85
N LEU A 180 -12.45 2.28 -6.46
CA LEU A 180 -12.77 3.53 -7.17
C LEU A 180 -12.17 3.55 -8.58
N LEU A 181 -10.99 2.99 -8.79
CA LEU A 181 -10.39 2.89 -10.14
C LEU A 181 -11.17 1.93 -11.04
N LYS A 182 -11.65 0.79 -10.52
CA LYS A 182 -12.56 -0.11 -11.27
C LYS A 182 -13.84 0.62 -11.67
N THR A 183 -14.44 1.34 -10.73
CA THR A 183 -15.65 2.13 -10.98
C THR A 183 -15.40 3.21 -12.03
N TYR A 184 -14.26 3.92 -11.94
CA TYR A 184 -13.84 4.91 -12.92
C TYR A 184 -13.72 4.33 -14.34
N VAL A 185 -13.08 3.17 -14.47
CA VAL A 185 -12.89 2.51 -15.79
C VAL A 185 -14.23 2.07 -16.35
N TYR A 186 -15.10 1.46 -15.53
CA TYR A 186 -16.43 1.05 -15.93
C TYR A 186 -17.26 2.24 -16.45
N LEU A 187 -17.41 3.29 -15.63
CA LEU A 187 -18.19 4.47 -16.01
C LEU A 187 -17.63 5.19 -17.24
N LYS A 188 -16.29 5.21 -17.41
CA LYS A 188 -15.67 5.78 -18.60
C LYS A 188 -16.11 5.05 -19.88
N LYS A 189 -16.17 3.71 -19.85
CA LYS A 189 -16.63 2.90 -20.98
C LYS A 189 -18.10 3.17 -21.30
N GLU A 190 -18.96 3.20 -20.28
CA GLU A 190 -20.39 3.51 -20.44
C GLU A 190 -20.63 4.89 -21.06
N ILE A 191 -19.86 5.90 -20.64
CA ILE A 191 -19.94 7.25 -21.19
C ILE A 191 -19.51 7.27 -22.66
N GLN A 192 -18.42 6.58 -23.00
CA GLN A 192 -17.92 6.50 -24.38
C GLN A 192 -18.95 5.84 -25.31
N TRP A 193 -19.52 4.71 -24.88
CA TRP A 193 -20.51 3.98 -25.66
C TRP A 193 -21.80 4.80 -25.93
N LYS A 194 -22.21 5.66 -24.99
CA LYS A 194 -23.36 6.55 -25.17
C LYS A 194 -23.06 7.86 -25.91
N SER A 195 -21.80 8.13 -26.23
CA SER A 195 -21.38 9.32 -26.97
C SER A 195 -21.18 9.08 -28.46
N GLU A 196 -21.22 7.82 -28.89
CA GLU A 196 -21.21 7.34 -30.27
C GLU A 196 -22.65 7.16 -30.78
#